data_AF-A0A552UAS7-F1
#
_entry.id   AF-A0A552UAS7-F1
#
_cell.length_a   1.000
_cell.length_b   1.000
_cell.length_c   1.000
_cell.angle_alpha   90.00
_cell.angle_beta   90.00
_cell.angle_gamma   90.00
#
_symmetry.space_group_name_H-M   'P 1'
#
loop_
_entity.id
_entity.type
_entity.pdbx_description
1 polymer ?
#
loop_
_entity_poly.entity_id
_entity_poly.type
_entity_poly.pdbx_seq_one_letter_code
_entity_poly.pdbx_strand_id
1 'polypeptide(L)' 'MDRKNAASALGRSAKTLSAWARLKIGPTPVKVGGRIFYRWAEIQKFASV' A
#
# COMPACT_ATOMS: atom_id res chain seq x y z
N MET A 1 -7.82 -2.51 2.57
CA MET A 1 -6.82 -2.78 3.62
C MET A 1 -6.14 -1.49 4.03
N ASP A 2 -5.94 -1.25 5.33
CA ASP A 2 -5.26 -0.03 5.80
C ASP A 2 -3.74 -0.09 5.52
N ARG A 3 -3.06 1.04 5.67
CA ARG A 3 -1.63 1.19 5.39
C ARG A 3 -0.73 0.29 6.25
N LYS A 4 -1.06 0.04 7.52
CA LYS A 4 -0.21 -0.80 8.40
C LYS A 4 -0.29 -2.24 7.97
N ASN A 5 -1.50 -2.75 7.74
CA ASN A 5 -1.69 -4.09 7.23
C ASN A 5 -1.05 -4.26 5.86
N ALA A 6 -1.18 -3.26 4.97
CA ALA A 6 -0.52 -3.25 3.67
C ALA A 6 1.00 -3.39 3.77
N ALA A 7 1.59 -2.70 4.75
CA ALA A 7 3.02 -2.74 5.00
C ALA A 7 3.45 -4.15 5.44
N SER A 8 2.69 -4.72 6.38
CA SER A 8 2.93 -6.07 6.90
C SER A 8 2.86 -7.13 5.81
N ALA A 9 1.84 -7.07 4.95
CA ALA A 9 1.66 -8.00 3.84
C ALA A 9 2.79 -7.93 2.79
N LEU A 10 3.43 -6.77 2.65
CA LEU A 10 4.56 -6.57 1.73
C LEU A 10 5.92 -6.83 2.40
N GLY A 11 5.96 -7.11 3.71
CA GLY A 11 7.21 -7.18 4.48
C GLY A 11 7.97 -5.86 4.51
N ARG A 12 7.29 -4.72 4.38
CA ARG A 12 7.88 -3.37 4.35
C ARG A 12 7.35 -2.50 5.49
N SER A 13 8.00 -1.37 5.73
CA SER A 13 7.52 -0.39 6.71
C SER A 13 6.39 0.47 6.16
N ALA A 14 5.44 0.89 7.01
CA ALA A 14 4.38 1.82 6.64
C ALA A 14 4.93 3.18 6.14
N LYS A 15 6.16 3.55 6.55
CA LYS A 15 6.88 4.72 6.04
C LYS A 15 7.26 4.54 4.57
N THR A 16 7.70 3.34 4.19
CA THR A 16 8.01 2.97 2.80
C THR A 16 6.76 3.11 1.92
N LEU A 17 5.62 2.59 2.38
CA LEU A 17 4.35 2.76 1.64
C LEU A 17 3.91 4.22 1.49
N SER A 18 4.17 5.05 2.50
CA SER A 18 3.87 6.49 2.42
C SER A 18 4.78 7.19 1.40
N ALA A 19 6.06 6.80 1.33
CA ALA A 19 6.99 7.30 0.31
C ALA A 19 6.61 6.81 -1.10
N TRP A 20 6.23 5.54 -1.23
CA TRP A 20 5.75 4.92 -2.47
C TRP A 20 4.50 5.60 -3.03
N ALA A 21 3.53 5.93 -2.18
CA ALA A 21 2.37 6.71 -2.57
C ALA A 21 2.75 8.09 -3.15
N ARG A 22 3.79 8.74 -2.60
CA ARG A 22 4.30 10.02 -3.12
C ARG A 22 5.05 9.85 -4.45
N LEU A 23 5.85 8.80 -4.55
CA LEU A 23 6.67 8.49 -5.73
C LEU A 23 5.87 7.79 -6.85
N LYS A 24 4.60 7.45 -6.60
CA LYS A 24 3.74 6.65 -7.50
C LYS A 24 4.35 5.28 -7.85
N ILE A 25 4.98 4.65 -6.86
CA ILE A 25 5.56 3.31 -6.94
C ILE A 25 4.71 2.36 -6.11
N GLY A 26 4.50 1.12 -6.56
CA GLY A 26 3.80 0.11 -5.77
C GLY A 26 2.27 0.13 -5.88
N PRO A 27 1.57 -0.51 -4.93
CA PRO A 27 0.12 -0.69 -5.01
C PRO A 27 -0.62 0.65 -4.89
N THR A 28 -1.61 0.84 -5.75
CA THR A 28 -2.32 2.11 -5.89
C THR A 28 -3.07 2.48 -4.58
N PRO A 29 -2.79 3.65 -3.97
CA PRO A 29 -3.52 4.13 -2.81
C PRO A 29 -4.92 4.62 -3.21
N VAL A 30 -5.94 4.15 -2.50
CA VAL A 30 -7.35 4.57 -2.67
C VAL A 30 -7.75 5.43 -1.47
N LYS A 31 -8.13 6.68 -1.72
CA LYS A 31 -8.61 7.59 -0.67
C LYS A 31 -10.10 7.35 -0.41
N VAL A 32 -10.46 7.04 0.83
CA VAL A 32 -11.85 6.86 1.28
C VAL A 32 -12.05 7.68 2.55
N GLY A 33 -12.90 8.71 2.49
CA GLY A 33 -13.27 9.51 3.66
C GLY A 33 -12.08 10.10 4.44
N GLY A 34 -11.03 10.53 3.74
CA GLY A 34 -9.82 11.11 4.35
C GLY A 34 -8.73 10.10 4.76
N ARG A 35 -9.02 8.79 4.73
CA ARG A 35 -8.02 7.74 4.96
C ARG A 35 -7.55 7.12 3.64
N ILE A 36 -6.31 6.63 3.63
CA ILE A 36 -5.76 5.89 2.49
C ILE A 36 -5.86 4.39 2.77
N PHE A 37 -6.45 3.68 1.82
CA PHE A 37 -6.56 2.23 1.80
C PHE A 37 -5.88 1.67 0.56
N TYR A 38 -5.52 0.40 0.64
CA TYR A 38 -4.96 -0.36 -0.47
C TYR A 38 -5.88 -1.52 -0.80
N ARG A 39 -6.02 -1.83 -2.08
CA ARG A 39 -6.74 -3.01 -2.55
C ARG A 39 -5.86 -4.24 -2.36
N TRP A 40 -6.44 -5.30 -1.78
CA TRP A 40 -5.71 -6.54 -1.51
C TRP A 40 -5.11 -7.16 -2.77
N ALA A 41 -5.87 -7.19 -3.88
CA ALA A 41 -5.41 -7.73 -5.16
C ALA A 41 -4.16 -7.00 -5.69
N GLU A 42 -4.07 -5.68 -5.51
CA GLU A 42 -2.90 -4.89 -5.93
C GLU A 42 -1.68 -5.19 -5.07
N ILE A 43 -1.90 -5.38 -3.76
CA ILE A 43 -0.82 -5.77 -2.84
C ILE A 43 -0.28 -7.14 -3.20
N GLN A 44 -1.15 -8.12 -3.47
CA GLN A 44 -0.73 -9.46 -3.88
C GLN A 44 0.02 -9.42 -5.21
N LYS A 45 -0.49 -8.70 -6.21
CA LYS A 45 0.20 -8.53 -7.50
C LYS A 45 1.61 -7.97 -7.31
N PHE A 46 1.76 -6.98 -6.43
CA PHE A 46 3.06 -6.36 -6.19
C PHE A 46 4.01 -7.24 -5.34
N ALA A 47 3.47 -8.06 -4.42
CA ALA A 47 4.25 -8.99 -3.62
C ALA A 47 4.73 -10.23 -4.40
N SER A 48 4.04 -10.57 -5.49
CA SER A 48 4.34 -11.73 -6.33
C SER A 48 5.34 -11.45 -7.46
N VAL A 49 5.97 -10.28 -7.46
CA VAL A 49 7.06 -9.86 -8.38
C VAL A 49 8.38 -9.87 -7.61
#